data_AF-A0A960PEP6-F1
#
_entry.id   AF-A0A960PEP6-F1
#
_cell.length_a   1.000
_cell.length_b   1.000
_cell.length_c   1.000
_cell.angle_alpha   90.00
_cell.angle_beta   90.00
_cell.angle_gamma   90.00
#
_symmetry.space_group_name_H-M   'P 1'
#
loop_
_entity.id
_entity.type
_entity.pdbx_description
1 polymer ?
#
loop_
_entity_poly.entity_id
_entity_poly.type
_entity_poly.pdbx_seq_one_letter_code
_entity_poly.pdbx_strand_id
1 'polypeptide(L)'
;MGLLIIISIVSFALVATLLADSVGRYLNYLKSPENRPRIDSGGGRPSGSFRGFLDFISDDDKGFWGWRRYKKPLHEELMRVLMRLDENSLETLFQLYKEEFGIGPARYARKTYKKWEKGNVRPQQQTFERFLVHLPKVMSYDLKCEVLRKLMEEYGTADNYDLTVYTDDWSETLEPLVKKLIDKPYNAVLPKQIEDSLNWLADDEMQIAESILKRSQVEEGRIAVSMLRDEFSNIEHLLETAAGRSTVRHTLKFPYGTINLKIKRR
;
A
#
# COMPACT_ATOMS: atom_id res chain seq x y z
N MET A 1 10.54 -0.01 -36.65
CA MET A 1 10.58 -0.76 -35.38
C MET A 1 11.13 0.16 -34.32
N GLY A 2 10.34 0.43 -33.28
CA GLY A 2 10.56 1.53 -32.34
C GLY A 2 11.47 1.17 -31.16
N LEU A 3 12.47 2.00 -30.91
CA LEU A 3 13.19 2.06 -29.64
C LEU A 3 12.25 2.68 -28.59
N LEU A 4 11.70 1.84 -27.71
CA LEU A 4 11.13 2.26 -26.43
C LEU A 4 12.32 2.52 -25.50
N ILE A 5 12.67 3.80 -25.29
CA ILE A 5 13.74 4.19 -24.38
C ILE A 5 13.23 4.03 -22.95
N ILE A 6 13.85 3.12 -22.21
CA ILE A 6 13.62 2.83 -20.80
C ILE A 6 14.26 3.95 -19.98
N ILE A 7 13.54 5.07 -19.76
CA ILE A 7 13.94 6.11 -18.79
C ILE A 7 13.39 5.78 -17.38
N SER A 8 12.53 4.77 -17.26
CA SER A 8 11.74 4.51 -16.05
C SER A 8 12.51 3.99 -14.82
N ILE A 9 13.77 3.55 -14.96
CA ILE A 9 14.49 2.85 -13.86
C ILE A 9 15.24 3.83 -12.93
N VAL A 10 15.74 4.96 -13.44
CA VAL A 10 16.58 5.88 -12.65
C VAL A 10 15.74 6.70 -11.64
N SER A 11 14.51 7.10 -12.00
CA SER A 11 13.63 7.83 -11.08
C SER A 11 13.19 7.03 -9.86
N PHE A 12 13.01 5.70 -10.00
CA PHE A 12 12.48 4.89 -8.89
C PHE A 12 13.46 4.76 -7.72
N ALA A 13 14.76 4.62 -8.01
CA ALA A 13 15.80 4.51 -6.97
C ALA A 13 16.01 5.84 -6.23
N LEU A 14 15.95 6.97 -6.94
CA LEU A 14 16.09 8.30 -6.32
C LEU A 14 14.90 8.63 -5.42
N VAL A 15 13.68 8.34 -5.89
CA VAL A 15 12.44 8.51 -5.11
C VAL A 15 12.46 7.61 -3.88
N ALA A 16 12.85 6.34 -4.01
CA ALA A 16 12.96 5.43 -2.85
C ALA A 16 13.96 5.94 -1.79
N THR A 17 15.08 6.54 -2.21
CA THR A 17 16.10 7.07 -1.30
C THR A 17 15.63 8.33 -0.58
N LEU A 18 14.97 9.25 -1.29
CA LEU A 18 14.38 10.45 -0.71
C LEU A 18 13.22 10.13 0.24
N LEU A 19 12.45 9.08 -0.06
CA LEU A 19 11.39 8.61 0.81
C LEU A 19 11.90 7.91 2.06
N ALA A 20 12.94 7.08 1.95
CA ALA A 20 13.57 6.49 3.13
C ALA A 20 14.10 7.56 4.09
N ASP A 21 14.67 8.65 3.55
CA ASP A 21 15.18 9.76 4.34
C ASP A 21 14.06 10.67 4.93
N SER A 22 12.99 10.91 4.18
CA SER A 22 11.81 11.64 4.67
C SER A 22 11.07 10.87 5.77
N VAL A 23 10.83 9.58 5.54
CA VAL A 23 10.22 8.67 6.53
C VAL A 23 11.11 8.55 7.77
N GLY A 24 12.43 8.43 7.61
CA GLY A 24 13.38 8.41 8.72
C GLY A 24 13.34 9.68 9.57
N ARG A 25 13.34 10.86 8.93
CA ARG A 25 13.22 12.16 9.62
C ARG A 25 11.89 12.31 10.35
N TYR A 26 10.80 11.85 9.75
CA TYR A 26 9.48 11.94 10.34
C TYR A 26 9.25 10.93 11.48
N LEU A 27 9.77 9.70 11.36
CA LEU A 27 9.79 8.73 12.47
C LEU A 27 10.62 9.25 13.65
N ASN A 28 11.73 9.94 13.39
CA ASN A 28 12.50 10.62 14.44
C ASN A 28 11.75 11.80 15.06
N TYR A 29 10.99 12.56 14.27
CA TYR A 29 10.11 13.63 14.75
C TYR A 29 9.02 13.10 15.71
N LEU A 30 8.40 11.96 15.38
CA LEU A 30 7.37 11.32 16.21
C LEU A 30 7.91 10.63 17.47
N LYS A 31 9.17 10.20 17.46
CA LYS A 31 9.84 9.70 18.66
C LYS A 31 10.05 10.79 19.71
N SER A 32 10.00 12.08 19.33
CA SER A 32 10.10 13.18 20.29
C SER A 32 8.84 13.28 21.15
N PRO A 33 8.96 13.27 22.50
CA PRO A 33 7.81 13.32 23.42
C PRO A 33 6.89 14.52 23.21
N GLU A 34 7.45 15.66 22.78
CA GLU A 34 6.71 16.92 22.56
C GLU A 34 5.84 16.93 21.30
N ASN A 35 6.07 16.02 20.35
CA ASN A 35 5.37 15.97 19.06
C ASN A 35 4.35 14.84 18.97
N ARG A 36 4.10 14.12 20.07
CA ARG A 36 3.03 13.11 20.10
C ARG A 36 1.68 13.82 20.08
N PRO A 37 0.80 13.51 19.12
CA PRO A 37 -0.54 14.09 19.12
C PRO A 37 -1.25 13.78 20.44
N ARG A 38 -1.83 14.79 21.08
CA ARG A 38 -2.71 14.61 22.24
C ARG A 38 -3.96 13.89 21.77
N ILE A 39 -4.07 12.61 22.09
CA ILE A 39 -5.26 11.81 21.83
C ILE A 39 -6.28 12.14 22.93
N ASP A 40 -7.32 12.89 22.57
CA ASP A 40 -8.49 13.08 23.43
C ASP A 40 -9.20 11.73 23.61
N SER A 41 -9.14 11.17 24.80
CA SER A 41 -9.63 9.82 25.12
C SER A 41 -11.14 9.77 25.41
N GLY A 42 -11.89 10.80 25.00
CA GLY A 42 -13.32 10.96 25.24
C GLY A 42 -14.19 10.28 24.18
N GLY A 43 -14.16 8.95 24.08
CA GLY A 43 -15.06 8.21 23.20
C GLY A 43 -15.17 6.75 23.61
N GLY A 44 -16.37 6.31 23.98
CA GLY A 44 -16.64 4.91 24.35
C GLY A 44 -16.24 3.97 23.21
N ARG A 45 -15.30 3.07 23.48
CA ARG A 45 -14.76 2.11 22.50
C ARG A 45 -15.85 1.14 22.04
N PRO A 46 -16.17 1.05 20.75
CA PRO A 46 -16.73 -0.18 20.23
C PRO A 46 -15.63 -1.24 20.32
N SER A 47 -15.83 -2.28 21.12
CA SER A 47 -14.94 -3.44 21.12
C SER A 47 -15.05 -4.11 19.75
N GLY A 48 -14.18 -3.75 18.81
CA GLY A 48 -13.97 -4.49 17.58
C GLY A 48 -13.47 -5.88 17.95
N SER A 49 -14.40 -6.79 18.21
CA SER A 49 -14.09 -8.15 18.62
C SER A 49 -13.45 -8.87 17.44
N PHE A 50 -12.34 -9.56 17.70
CA PHE A 50 -11.75 -10.52 16.75
C PHE A 50 -12.78 -11.54 16.23
N ARG A 51 -13.82 -11.83 17.02
CA ARG A 51 -14.96 -12.64 16.56
C ARG A 51 -15.73 -11.99 15.41
N GLY A 52 -15.89 -10.67 15.40
CA GLY A 52 -16.47 -9.95 14.25
C GLY A 52 -15.59 -10.03 13.00
N PHE A 53 -14.26 -10.06 13.17
CA PHE A 53 -13.34 -10.31 12.07
C PHE A 53 -13.42 -11.77 11.57
N LEU A 54 -13.48 -12.76 12.47
CA LEU A 54 -13.66 -14.16 12.08
C LEU A 54 -15.03 -14.43 11.47
N ASP A 55 -16.10 -13.84 11.99
CA ASP A 55 -17.45 -13.92 11.44
C ASP A 55 -17.48 -13.27 10.06
N PHE A 56 -16.76 -12.15 9.85
CA PHE A 56 -16.54 -11.58 8.51
C PHE A 56 -15.80 -12.53 7.56
N ILE A 57 -14.84 -13.33 8.06
CA ILE A 57 -14.18 -14.33 7.23
C ILE A 57 -15.11 -15.53 6.97
N SER A 58 -15.92 -15.94 7.95
CA SER A 58 -16.68 -17.18 8.03
C SER A 58 -18.17 -17.09 7.60
N ASP A 59 -18.69 -15.91 7.27
CA ASP A 59 -20.10 -15.73 6.85
C ASP A 59 -20.36 -16.36 5.47
N ASP A 60 -20.74 -17.64 5.49
CA ASP A 60 -21.03 -18.49 4.32
C ASP A 60 -22.48 -18.36 3.82
N ASP A 61 -23.34 -17.58 4.48
CA ASP A 61 -24.80 -17.67 4.30
C ASP A 61 -25.41 -16.71 3.26
N LYS A 62 -24.61 -15.91 2.54
CA LYS A 62 -25.12 -15.02 1.48
C LYS A 62 -24.55 -15.32 0.11
N GLY A 63 -25.04 -16.37 -0.56
CA GLY A 63 -25.00 -16.48 -2.01
C GLY A 63 -23.59 -16.48 -2.65
N PHE A 64 -23.17 -17.68 -3.03
CA PHE A 64 -21.98 -18.13 -3.76
C PHE A 64 -21.31 -17.21 -4.83
N TRP A 65 -21.89 -16.08 -5.24
CA TRP A 65 -21.38 -15.19 -6.30
C TRP A 65 -20.84 -13.83 -5.85
N GLY A 66 -21.12 -13.37 -4.60
CA GLY A 66 -20.61 -12.06 -4.11
C GLY A 66 -19.17 -12.10 -3.57
N TRP A 67 -18.71 -13.26 -3.12
CA TRP A 67 -17.55 -13.39 -2.21
C TRP A 67 -16.18 -13.52 -2.88
N ARG A 68 -16.10 -13.96 -4.14
CA ARG A 68 -14.81 -14.16 -4.83
C ARG A 68 -14.07 -12.87 -5.18
N ARG A 69 -14.74 -11.71 -5.14
CA ARG A 69 -14.22 -10.48 -5.77
C ARG A 69 -13.46 -9.56 -4.81
N TYR A 70 -13.70 -9.63 -3.50
CA TYR A 70 -13.12 -8.67 -2.53
C TYR A 70 -12.07 -9.27 -1.59
N LYS A 71 -12.04 -10.59 -1.31
CA LYS A 71 -11.10 -11.16 -0.30
C LYS A 71 -9.70 -11.52 -0.84
N LYS A 72 -9.54 -11.66 -2.16
CA LYS A 72 -8.31 -12.18 -2.75
C LYS A 72 -7.06 -11.32 -2.44
N PRO A 73 -7.11 -9.99 -2.56
CA PRO A 73 -5.90 -9.18 -2.38
C PRO A 73 -5.41 -9.15 -0.92
N LEU A 74 -6.34 -8.99 0.04
CA LEU A 74 -6.00 -8.97 1.47
C LEU A 74 -5.40 -10.30 1.93
N HIS A 75 -6.01 -11.42 1.53
CA HIS A 75 -5.49 -12.75 1.86
C HIS A 75 -4.10 -12.99 1.28
N GLU A 76 -3.89 -12.68 0.01
CA GLU A 76 -2.59 -12.84 -0.65
C GLU A 76 -1.51 -11.97 -0.01
N GLU A 77 -1.84 -10.74 0.37
CA GLU A 77 -0.89 -9.84 1.01
C GLU A 77 -0.50 -10.30 2.41
N LEU A 78 -1.48 -10.68 3.25
CA LEU A 78 -1.22 -11.23 4.58
C LEU A 78 -0.44 -12.55 4.51
N MET A 79 -0.59 -13.31 3.43
CA MET A 79 0.24 -14.49 3.18
C MET A 79 1.67 -14.15 2.86
N ARG A 80 1.92 -13.13 2.04
CA ARG A 80 3.28 -12.64 1.80
C ARG A 80 3.92 -12.15 3.08
N VAL A 81 3.17 -11.45 3.93
CA VAL A 81 3.61 -11.00 5.25
C VAL A 81 4.04 -12.19 6.10
N LEU A 82 3.18 -13.21 6.22
CA LEU A 82 3.49 -14.42 7.00
C LEU A 82 4.79 -15.09 6.51
N MET A 83 5.00 -15.18 5.19
CA MET A 83 6.20 -15.78 4.59
C MET A 83 7.46 -14.93 4.71
N ARG A 84 7.34 -13.63 5.03
CA ARG A 84 8.46 -12.68 5.16
C ARG A 84 8.82 -12.40 6.62
N LEU A 85 8.13 -13.00 7.59
CA LEU A 85 8.50 -12.89 9.00
C LEU A 85 9.91 -13.44 9.21
N ASP A 86 10.70 -12.75 10.03
CA ASP A 86 11.97 -13.29 10.50
C ASP A 86 11.75 -14.50 11.42
N GLU A 87 12.79 -15.31 11.60
CA GLU A 87 12.70 -16.58 12.33
C GLU A 87 12.22 -16.39 13.78
N ASN A 88 12.60 -15.30 14.45
CA ASN A 88 12.17 -15.04 15.84
C ASN A 88 10.68 -14.67 15.89
N SER A 89 10.23 -13.79 15.00
CA SER A 89 8.82 -13.41 14.89
C SER A 89 7.94 -14.60 14.52
N LEU A 90 8.41 -15.45 13.60
CA LEU A 90 7.71 -16.67 13.20
C LEU A 90 7.61 -17.68 14.34
N GLU A 91 8.67 -17.88 15.12
CA GLU A 91 8.63 -18.78 16.27
C GLU A 91 7.71 -18.25 17.37
N THR A 92 7.76 -16.95 17.63
CA THR A 92 6.84 -16.28 18.54
C THR A 92 5.39 -16.48 18.09
N LEU A 93 5.11 -16.37 16.79
CA LEU A 93 3.78 -16.61 16.23
C LEU A 93 3.31 -18.05 16.45
N PHE A 94 4.19 -19.04 16.24
CA PHE A 94 3.86 -20.44 16.50
C PHE A 94 3.60 -20.72 17.97
N GLN A 95 4.33 -20.05 18.87
CA GLN A 95 4.13 -20.18 20.31
C GLN A 95 2.76 -19.61 20.73
N LEU A 96 2.40 -18.40 20.26
CA LEU A 96 1.07 -17.82 20.47
C LEU A 96 -0.03 -18.73 19.91
N TYR A 97 0.15 -19.24 18.69
CA TYR A 97 -0.78 -20.17 18.04
C TYR A 97 -0.95 -21.46 18.87
N LYS A 98 0.13 -21.98 19.45
CA LYS A 98 0.11 -23.19 20.28
C LYS A 98 -0.62 -22.95 21.60
N GLU A 99 -0.45 -21.79 22.20
CA GLU A 99 -1.12 -21.41 23.44
C GLU A 99 -2.64 -21.31 23.24
N GLU A 100 -3.08 -20.70 22.13
CA GLU A 100 -4.51 -20.51 21.83
C GLU A 100 -5.19 -21.78 21.29
N PHE A 101 -4.55 -22.51 20.36
CA PHE A 101 -5.19 -23.61 19.62
C PHE A 101 -4.67 -25.01 19.99
N GLY A 102 -3.68 -25.11 20.88
CA GLY A 102 -3.11 -26.35 21.36
C GLY A 102 -1.98 -26.94 20.50
N ILE A 103 -1.33 -27.97 21.06
CA ILE A 103 -0.09 -28.58 20.54
C ILE A 103 -0.30 -29.25 19.18
N GLY A 104 -1.40 -29.97 18.99
CA GLY A 104 -1.70 -30.71 17.75
C GLY A 104 -1.77 -29.78 16.53
N PRO A 105 -2.66 -28.76 16.56
CA PRO A 105 -2.76 -27.75 15.50
C PRO A 105 -1.44 -27.01 15.25
N ALA A 106 -0.71 -26.61 16.30
CA ALA A 106 0.58 -25.93 16.14
C ALA A 106 1.62 -26.80 15.43
N ARG A 107 1.73 -28.09 15.81
CA ARG A 107 2.62 -29.05 15.17
C ARG A 107 2.29 -29.22 13.68
N TYR A 108 1.00 -29.30 13.34
CA TYR A 108 0.54 -29.36 11.96
C TYR A 108 0.90 -28.08 11.19
N ALA A 109 0.60 -26.90 11.77
CA ALA A 109 0.88 -25.61 11.16
C ALA A 109 2.37 -25.44 10.86
N ARG A 110 3.26 -25.76 11.82
CA ARG A 110 4.72 -25.66 11.65
C ARG A 110 5.26 -26.58 10.55
N LYS A 111 4.74 -27.81 10.47
CA LYS A 111 5.10 -28.75 9.39
C LYS A 111 4.61 -28.29 8.02
N THR A 112 3.41 -27.70 7.97
CA THR A 112 2.76 -27.31 6.72
C THR A 112 3.26 -25.96 6.21
N TYR A 113 3.67 -25.06 7.10
CA TYR A 113 4.28 -23.77 6.76
C TYR A 113 5.45 -23.92 5.78
N LYS A 114 6.38 -24.85 6.03
CA LYS A 114 7.50 -25.15 5.11
C LYS A 114 7.07 -25.59 3.71
N LYS A 115 5.84 -26.10 3.57
CA LYS A 115 5.26 -26.45 2.28
C LYS A 115 4.63 -25.23 1.60
N TRP A 116 4.02 -24.33 2.37
CA TRP A 116 3.47 -23.06 1.88
C TRP A 116 4.58 -22.15 1.37
N GLU A 117 5.67 -22.02 2.12
CA GLU A 117 6.86 -21.26 1.75
C GLU A 117 7.44 -21.72 0.40
N LYS A 118 7.42 -23.04 0.15
CA LYS A 118 7.85 -23.64 -1.12
C LYS A 118 6.79 -23.56 -2.24
N GLY A 119 5.60 -23.05 -1.96
CA GLY A 119 4.47 -23.03 -2.89
C GLY A 119 3.87 -24.41 -3.20
N ASN A 120 4.24 -25.46 -2.47
CA ASN A 120 3.81 -26.84 -2.74
C ASN A 120 2.32 -27.07 -2.43
N VAL A 121 1.80 -26.37 -1.42
CA VAL A 121 0.39 -26.46 -1.02
C VAL A 121 -0.09 -25.08 -0.61
N ARG A 122 -1.40 -24.81 -0.76
CA ARG A 122 -2.04 -23.63 -0.18
C ARG A 122 -2.50 -23.95 1.24
N PRO A 123 -2.51 -22.96 2.15
CA PRO A 123 -3.08 -23.15 3.47
C PRO A 123 -4.57 -23.46 3.38
N GLN A 124 -5.03 -24.39 4.22
CA GLN A 124 -6.45 -24.53 4.47
C GLN A 124 -6.94 -23.25 5.15
N GLN A 125 -8.09 -22.74 4.69
CA GLN A 125 -8.69 -21.48 5.17
C GLN A 125 -8.67 -21.38 6.69
N GLN A 126 -9.22 -22.39 7.39
CA GLN A 126 -9.24 -22.43 8.85
C GLN A 126 -7.85 -22.30 9.51
N THR A 127 -6.80 -22.91 8.94
CA THR A 127 -5.46 -22.79 9.53
C THR A 127 -4.92 -21.39 9.33
N PHE A 128 -5.18 -20.77 8.18
CA PHE A 128 -4.73 -19.41 7.91
C PHE A 128 -5.46 -18.38 8.78
N GLU A 129 -6.78 -18.50 8.94
CA GLU A 129 -7.57 -17.64 9.83
C GLU A 129 -7.03 -17.63 11.26
N ARG A 130 -6.58 -18.78 11.75
CA ARG A 130 -5.94 -18.90 13.07
C ARG A 130 -4.58 -18.18 13.15
N PHE A 131 -3.82 -18.09 12.06
CA PHE A 131 -2.62 -17.26 12.04
C PHE A 131 -2.95 -15.77 12.13
N LEU A 132 -4.02 -15.34 11.46
CA LEU A 132 -4.43 -13.94 11.44
C LEU A 132 -4.71 -13.40 12.85
N VAL A 133 -5.20 -14.22 13.76
CA VAL A 133 -5.42 -13.87 15.19
C VAL A 133 -4.19 -13.21 15.82
N HIS A 134 -3.01 -13.74 15.53
CA HIS A 134 -1.78 -13.39 16.23
C HIS A 134 -0.75 -12.72 15.32
N LEU A 135 -0.96 -12.74 14.01
CA LEU A 135 -0.04 -12.19 13.03
C LEU A 135 0.38 -10.73 13.36
N PRO A 136 -0.53 -9.80 13.70
CA PRO A 136 -0.11 -8.43 13.99
C PRO A 136 0.71 -8.27 15.26
N LYS A 137 0.62 -9.22 16.21
CA LYS A 137 1.40 -9.16 17.46
C LYS A 137 2.88 -9.40 17.20
N VAL A 138 3.21 -10.06 16.09
CA VAL A 138 4.59 -10.38 15.70
C VAL A 138 5.06 -9.56 14.50
N MET A 139 4.20 -8.74 13.90
CA MET A 139 4.61 -7.84 12.82
C MET A 139 5.33 -6.63 13.38
N SER A 140 6.45 -6.25 12.76
CA SER A 140 7.06 -4.95 13.00
C SER A 140 6.13 -3.82 12.59
N TYR A 141 6.31 -2.64 13.18
CA TYR A 141 5.54 -1.45 12.83
C TYR A 141 5.65 -1.12 11.33
N ASP A 142 6.85 -1.23 10.76
CA ASP A 142 7.10 -1.00 9.34
C ASP A 142 6.29 -1.95 8.45
N LEU A 143 6.21 -3.24 8.84
CA LEU A 143 5.46 -4.24 8.10
C LEU A 143 3.95 -3.99 8.19
N LYS A 144 3.44 -3.52 9.34
CA LYS A 144 2.04 -3.06 9.48
C LYS A 144 1.74 -1.90 8.54
N CYS A 145 2.64 -0.91 8.47
CA CYS A 145 2.51 0.21 7.56
C CYS A 145 2.53 -0.22 6.09
N GLU A 146 3.39 -1.18 5.71
CA GLU A 146 3.43 -1.73 4.35
C GLU A 146 2.11 -2.40 3.97
N VAL A 147 1.54 -3.21 4.88
CA VAL A 147 0.24 -3.87 4.67
C VAL A 147 -0.86 -2.84 4.51
N LEU A 148 -0.92 -1.85 5.41
CA LEU A 148 -1.90 -0.77 5.34
C LEU A 148 -1.81 -0.02 4.01
N ARG A 149 -0.59 0.34 3.58
CA ARG A 149 -0.34 1.00 2.28
C ARG A 149 -0.94 0.22 1.13
N LYS A 150 -0.61 -1.07 1.02
CA LYS A 150 -1.10 -1.90 -0.08
C LYS A 150 -2.62 -2.06 -0.07
N LEU A 151 -3.23 -2.16 1.11
CA LEU A 151 -4.67 -2.22 1.22
C LEU A 151 -5.32 -0.90 0.79
N MET A 152 -4.76 0.23 1.20
CA MET A 152 -5.25 1.54 0.76
C MET A 152 -5.11 1.73 -0.75
N GLU A 153 -4.02 1.28 -1.36
CA GLU A 153 -3.81 1.36 -2.81
C GLU A 153 -4.75 0.42 -3.58
N GLU A 154 -4.96 -0.80 -3.09
CA GLU A 154 -5.80 -1.82 -3.75
C GLU A 154 -7.30 -1.50 -3.66
N TYR A 155 -7.77 -1.06 -2.49
CA TYR A 155 -9.18 -0.71 -2.28
C TYR A 155 -9.47 0.76 -2.61
N GLY A 156 -8.44 1.57 -2.73
CA GLY A 156 -8.54 2.92 -3.26
C GLY A 156 -9.02 2.89 -4.70
N THR A 157 -9.97 3.77 -5.05
CA THR A 157 -10.35 3.91 -6.46
C THR A 157 -9.16 4.49 -7.22
N ALA A 158 -8.58 3.74 -8.15
CA ALA A 158 -7.54 4.25 -9.02
C ALA A 158 -8.16 4.98 -10.21
N ASP A 159 -7.79 6.25 -10.44
CA ASP A 159 -8.21 6.96 -11.64
C ASP A 159 -7.17 6.80 -12.74
N ASN A 160 -7.63 6.55 -13.96
CA ASN A 160 -6.77 6.53 -15.14
C ASN A 160 -7.14 7.68 -16.05
N TYR A 161 -6.16 8.51 -16.40
CA TYR A 161 -6.35 9.67 -17.27
C TYR A 161 -5.45 9.53 -18.49
N ASP A 162 -6.03 9.78 -19.67
CA ASP A 162 -5.28 9.91 -20.92
C ASP A 162 -5.33 11.38 -21.35
N LEU A 163 -4.17 12.02 -21.42
CA LEU A 163 -4.06 13.45 -21.70
C LEU A 163 -3.06 13.71 -22.83
N THR A 164 -3.43 14.59 -23.76
CA THR A 164 -2.48 15.15 -24.73
C THR A 164 -2.10 16.54 -24.25
N VAL A 165 -0.80 16.80 -24.12
CA VAL A 165 -0.26 18.10 -23.70
C VAL A 165 0.76 18.58 -24.73
N TYR A 166 0.93 19.90 -24.83
CA TYR A 166 1.97 20.51 -25.65
C TYR A 166 3.12 20.97 -24.75
N THR A 167 4.32 21.12 -25.32
CA THR A 167 5.50 21.52 -24.56
C THR A 167 5.38 22.94 -23.98
N ASP A 168 4.56 23.80 -24.57
CA ASP A 168 4.33 25.18 -24.14
C ASP A 168 3.21 25.33 -23.08
N ASP A 169 2.27 24.38 -22.97
CA ASP A 169 1.06 24.50 -22.12
C ASP A 169 0.87 23.36 -21.09
N TRP A 170 1.85 22.45 -20.99
CA TRP A 170 1.69 21.24 -20.19
C TRP A 170 1.38 21.55 -18.71
N SER A 171 1.98 22.60 -18.14
CA SER A 171 1.84 22.95 -16.73
C SER A 171 0.40 23.33 -16.39
N GLU A 172 -0.22 24.16 -17.23
CA GLU A 172 -1.60 24.62 -17.05
C GLU A 172 -2.61 23.46 -17.11
N THR A 173 -2.32 22.47 -17.96
CA THR A 173 -3.20 21.32 -18.16
C THR A 173 -2.96 20.21 -17.14
N LEU A 174 -1.70 19.96 -16.77
CA LEU A 174 -1.30 18.81 -15.95
C LEU A 174 -1.35 19.11 -14.45
N GLU A 175 -0.92 20.29 -14.00
CA GLU A 175 -0.84 20.61 -12.56
C GLU A 175 -2.19 20.44 -11.83
N PRO A 176 -3.35 20.88 -12.37
CA PRO A 176 -4.64 20.67 -11.71
C PRO A 176 -4.99 19.19 -11.55
N LEU A 177 -4.69 18.38 -12.56
CA LEU A 177 -4.97 16.95 -12.56
C LEU A 177 -4.07 16.21 -11.55
N VAL A 178 -2.80 16.58 -11.53
CA VAL A 178 -1.83 16.02 -10.57
C VAL A 178 -2.21 16.42 -9.15
N LYS A 179 -2.56 17.68 -8.89
CA LYS A 179 -3.05 18.13 -7.59
C LYS A 179 -4.26 17.32 -7.12
N LYS A 180 -5.23 17.10 -8.01
CA LYS A 180 -6.40 16.24 -7.73
C LYS A 180 -6.00 14.83 -7.31
N LEU A 181 -5.02 14.23 -7.98
CA LEU A 181 -4.51 12.90 -7.62
C LEU A 181 -3.74 12.90 -6.29
N ILE A 182 -2.98 13.96 -5.99
CA ILE A 182 -2.20 14.11 -4.76
C ILE A 182 -3.09 14.29 -3.54
N ASP A 183 -4.24 14.96 -3.69
CA ASP A 183 -5.19 15.19 -2.60
C ASP A 183 -6.14 13.99 -2.37
N LYS A 184 -6.16 13.02 -3.31
CA LYS A 184 -6.99 11.82 -3.24
C LYS A 184 -6.73 10.92 -2.01
N PRO A 185 -5.47 10.68 -1.56
CA PRO A 185 -5.19 9.91 -0.35
C PRO A 185 -5.94 10.41 0.89
N TYR A 186 -6.14 11.72 1.05
CA TYR A 186 -6.88 12.27 2.20
C TYR A 186 -8.35 11.88 2.21
N ASN A 187 -8.93 11.70 1.03
CA ASN A 187 -10.33 11.35 0.84
C ASN A 187 -10.54 9.84 0.63
N ALA A 188 -9.45 9.07 0.53
CA ALA A 188 -9.52 7.62 0.46
C ALA A 188 -10.04 7.10 1.80
N VAL A 189 -11.24 6.54 1.76
CA VAL A 189 -11.87 5.83 2.87
C VAL A 189 -11.87 4.37 2.50
N LEU A 190 -11.29 3.55 3.38
CA LEU A 190 -11.35 2.10 3.22
C LEU A 190 -12.80 1.64 3.38
N PRO A 191 -13.24 0.61 2.65
CA PRO A 191 -14.54 -0.01 2.94
C PRO A 191 -14.61 -0.38 4.42
N LYS A 192 -15.71 -0.06 5.09
CA LYS A 192 -15.89 -0.27 6.55
C LYS A 192 -15.52 -1.68 6.99
N GLN A 193 -15.78 -2.68 6.16
CA GLN A 193 -15.43 -4.08 6.41
C GLN A 193 -13.91 -4.32 6.49
N ILE A 194 -13.13 -3.63 5.65
CA ILE A 194 -11.67 -3.67 5.66
C ILE A 194 -11.14 -2.86 6.84
N GLU A 195 -11.74 -1.72 7.15
CA GLU A 195 -11.42 -0.92 8.33
C GLU A 195 -11.63 -1.72 9.63
N ASP A 196 -12.77 -2.39 9.77
CA ASP A 196 -13.09 -3.28 10.90
C ASP A 196 -12.07 -4.42 11.02
N SER A 197 -11.59 -4.96 9.88
CA SER A 197 -10.52 -5.95 9.85
C SER A 197 -9.18 -5.33 10.25
N LEU A 198 -8.88 -4.11 9.81
CA LEU A 198 -7.62 -3.43 10.10
C LEU A 198 -7.51 -2.95 11.54
N ASN A 199 -8.63 -2.71 12.23
CA ASN A 199 -8.61 -2.46 13.68
C ASN A 199 -7.87 -3.57 14.45
N TRP A 200 -7.90 -4.81 13.93
CA TRP A 200 -7.12 -5.93 14.48
C TRP A 200 -5.59 -5.78 14.25
N LEU A 201 -5.15 -5.09 13.20
CA LEU A 201 -3.75 -5.01 12.78
C LEU A 201 -2.90 -4.11 13.70
N ALA A 202 -3.47 -3.06 14.30
CA ALA A 202 -2.67 -2.08 15.05
C ALA A 202 -3.35 -1.51 16.30
N ASP A 203 -4.42 -2.12 16.81
CA ASP A 203 -5.15 -1.61 17.98
C ASP A 203 -5.40 -0.08 17.85
N ASP A 204 -5.08 0.71 18.89
CA ASP A 204 -5.25 2.17 18.92
C ASP A 204 -4.22 2.96 18.06
N GLU A 205 -3.19 2.31 17.53
CA GLU A 205 -2.13 2.98 16.74
C GLU A 205 -2.45 3.08 15.24
N MET A 206 -3.51 2.41 14.78
CA MET A 206 -3.83 2.35 13.34
C MET A 206 -4.14 3.74 12.76
N GLN A 207 -4.89 4.56 13.49
CA GLN A 207 -5.25 5.91 13.04
C GLN A 207 -4.01 6.79 12.84
N ILE A 208 -3.01 6.62 13.71
CA ILE A 208 -1.74 7.30 13.57
C ILE A 208 -1.04 6.80 12.31
N ALA A 209 -0.86 5.49 12.15
CA ALA A 209 -0.23 4.90 10.96
C ALA A 209 -0.91 5.34 9.65
N GLU A 210 -2.24 5.37 9.62
CA GLU A 210 -3.02 5.84 8.47
C GLU A 210 -2.75 7.32 8.17
N SER A 211 -2.80 8.19 9.19
CA SER A 211 -2.54 9.62 9.01
C SER A 211 -1.12 9.89 8.48
N ILE A 212 -0.14 9.16 8.98
CA ILE A 212 1.27 9.24 8.55
C ILE A 212 1.39 8.79 7.10
N LEU A 213 0.75 7.67 6.77
CA LEU A 213 0.78 7.11 5.43
C LEU A 213 0.14 8.04 4.40
N LYS A 214 -1.05 8.59 4.71
CA LYS A 214 -1.73 9.60 3.87
C LYS A 214 -0.82 10.79 3.60
N ARG A 215 -0.16 11.31 4.64
CA ARG A 215 0.79 12.41 4.51
C ARG A 215 2.02 12.03 3.68
N SER A 216 2.57 10.83 3.86
CA SER A 216 3.69 10.30 3.07
C SER A 216 3.33 10.24 1.59
N GLN A 217 2.18 9.68 1.24
CA GLN A 217 1.71 9.55 -0.16
C GLN A 217 1.50 10.92 -0.83
N VAL A 218 1.05 11.91 -0.07
CA VAL A 218 0.92 13.29 -0.57
C VAL A 218 2.28 13.90 -0.86
N GLU A 219 3.26 13.68 0.03
CA GLU A 219 4.61 14.20 -0.16
C GLU A 219 5.34 13.49 -1.31
N GLU A 220 5.16 12.17 -1.46
CA GLU A 220 5.57 11.39 -2.63
C GLU A 220 5.07 12.01 -3.93
N GLY A 221 3.78 12.35 -3.96
CA GLY A 221 3.16 12.99 -5.10
C GLY A 221 3.77 14.36 -5.40
N ARG A 222 4.01 15.20 -4.38
CA ARG A 222 4.65 16.52 -4.54
C ARG A 222 6.06 16.42 -5.08
N ILE A 223 6.86 15.47 -4.57
CA ILE A 223 8.21 15.20 -5.06
C ILE A 223 8.14 14.81 -6.54
N ALA A 224 7.23 13.91 -6.91
CA ALA A 224 7.04 13.51 -8.30
C ALA A 224 6.67 14.70 -9.20
N VAL A 225 5.84 15.64 -8.74
CA VAL A 225 5.55 16.88 -9.50
C VAL A 225 6.77 17.74 -9.66
N SER A 226 7.58 17.89 -8.62
CA SER A 226 8.77 18.75 -8.70
C SER A 226 9.76 18.22 -9.74
N MET A 227 9.89 16.89 -9.84
CA MET A 227 10.73 16.22 -10.84
C MET A 227 10.17 16.33 -12.27
N LEU A 228 8.87 16.55 -12.43
CA LEU A 228 8.27 16.67 -13.77
C LEU A 228 8.82 17.85 -14.56
N ARG A 229 9.14 18.97 -13.90
CA ARG A 229 9.66 20.15 -14.62
C ARG A 229 10.97 19.84 -15.33
N ASP A 230 11.89 19.20 -14.61
CA ASP A 230 13.18 18.77 -15.17
C ASP A 230 12.96 17.73 -16.27
N GLU A 231 12.03 16.80 -16.07
CA GLU A 231 11.69 15.78 -17.07
C GLU A 231 11.09 16.39 -18.35
N PHE A 232 10.20 17.38 -18.24
CA PHE A 232 9.63 18.07 -19.39
C PHE A 232 10.66 18.89 -20.16
N SER A 233 11.59 19.55 -19.47
CA SER A 233 12.71 20.24 -20.12
C SER A 233 13.59 19.26 -20.90
N ASN A 234 13.86 18.08 -20.33
CA ASN A 234 14.57 17.02 -21.05
C ASN A 234 13.78 16.50 -22.27
N ILE A 235 12.47 16.34 -22.15
CA ILE A 235 11.60 15.89 -23.25
C ILE A 235 11.55 16.92 -24.38
N GLU A 236 11.52 18.21 -24.04
CA GLU A 236 11.57 19.31 -25.02
C GLU A 236 12.88 19.25 -25.81
N HIS A 237 14.03 19.16 -25.14
CA HIS A 237 15.33 19.02 -25.80
C HIS A 237 15.39 17.76 -26.71
N LEU A 238 14.78 16.65 -26.29
CA LEU A 238 14.68 15.44 -27.11
C LEU A 238 13.83 15.64 -28.36
N LEU A 239 12.73 16.38 -28.27
CA LEU A 239 11.86 16.73 -29.40
C LEU A 239 12.51 17.73 -30.36
N GLU A 240 13.45 18.56 -29.88
CA GLU A 240 14.25 19.45 -30.71
C GLU A 240 15.30 18.70 -31.52
N THR A 241 15.96 17.73 -30.90
CA THR A 241 17.09 17.00 -31.51
C THR A 241 16.62 15.85 -32.42
N ALA A 242 15.47 15.23 -32.12
CA ALA A 242 14.99 14.06 -32.84
C ALA A 242 14.31 14.45 -34.18
N ALA A 243 15.10 14.48 -35.25
CA ALA A 243 14.61 14.69 -36.62
C ALA A 243 13.46 13.71 -36.95
N GLY A 244 12.23 14.23 -37.03
CA GLY A 244 11.03 13.50 -37.46
C GLY A 244 10.14 12.93 -36.35
N ARG A 245 10.45 13.09 -35.06
CA ARG A 245 9.52 12.70 -33.96
C ARG A 245 8.84 13.92 -33.36
N SER A 246 7.54 14.07 -33.61
CA SER A 246 6.73 15.16 -33.06
C SER A 246 5.96 14.78 -31.79
N THR A 247 6.12 13.57 -31.27
CA THR A 247 5.34 13.07 -30.13
C THR A 247 6.13 12.11 -29.26
N VAL A 248 6.05 12.30 -27.94
CA VAL A 248 6.57 11.42 -26.89
C VAL A 248 5.40 10.90 -26.05
N ARG A 249 5.48 9.64 -25.60
CA ARG A 249 4.55 9.08 -24.62
C ARG A 249 5.27 8.97 -23.28
N HIS A 250 4.63 9.43 -22.22
CA HIS A 250 5.15 9.36 -20.86
C HIS A 250 4.01 8.91 -19.92
N THR A 251 4.32 8.14 -18.89
CA THR A 251 3.30 7.64 -17.96
C THR A 251 3.70 7.98 -16.53
N LEU A 252 2.86 8.80 -15.88
CA LEU A 252 2.99 9.14 -14.47
C LEU A 252 2.18 8.18 -13.63
N LYS A 253 2.83 7.56 -12.63
CA LYS A 253 2.19 6.66 -11.69
C LYS A 253 2.11 7.31 -10.32
N PHE A 254 0.92 7.40 -9.77
CA PHE A 254 0.62 7.84 -8.43
C PHE A 254 -0.05 6.71 -7.65
N PRO A 255 -0.06 6.75 -6.30
CA PRO A 255 -0.70 5.71 -5.50
C PRO A 255 -2.18 5.45 -5.86
N TYR A 256 -2.92 6.49 -6.24
CA TYR A 256 -4.36 6.41 -6.58
C TYR A 256 -4.68 6.75 -8.03
N GLY A 257 -3.71 6.65 -8.93
CA GLY A 257 -4.00 6.85 -10.34
C GLY A 257 -2.80 6.86 -11.26
N THR A 258 -3.11 6.77 -12.55
CA THR A 258 -2.12 6.82 -13.62
C THR A 258 -2.51 7.91 -14.61
N ILE A 259 -1.55 8.74 -15.02
CA ILE A 259 -1.73 9.69 -16.11
C ILE A 259 -0.86 9.26 -17.28
N ASN A 260 -1.49 8.88 -18.39
CA ASN A 260 -0.80 8.63 -19.64
C ASN A 260 -0.76 9.93 -20.45
N LEU A 261 0.44 10.44 -20.66
CA LEU A 261 0.71 11.67 -21.38
C LEU A 261 1.13 11.37 -22.81
N LYS A 262 0.48 12.03 -23.75
CA LYS A 262 0.92 12.16 -25.14
C LYS A 262 1.42 13.59 -25.33
N ILE A 263 2.73 13.78 -25.21
CA ILE A 263 3.39 15.09 -25.29
C ILE A 263 3.69 15.38 -26.74
N LYS A 264 3.21 16.51 -27.26
CA LYS A 264 3.43 16.95 -28.64
C LYS A 264 4.22 18.24 -28.68
N ARG A 265 5.02 18.38 -29.73
CA ARG A 265 5.54 19.69 -30.13
C ARG A 265 4.44 20.45 -30.86
N ARG A 266 4.34 21.75 -30.59
CA ARG A 266 3.45 22.65 -31.33
C ARG A 266 4.00 22.98 -32.71
#